data_AF-A0A6B2FX92-F1
#
_entry.id   AF-A0A6B2FX92-F1
#
_cell.length_a   1.000
_cell.length_b   1.000
_cell.length_c   1.000
_cell.angle_alpha   90.00
_cell.angle_beta   90.00
_cell.angle_gamma   90.00
#
_symmetry.space_group_name_H-M   'P 1'
#
loop_
_entity.id
_entity.type
_entity.pdbx_description
1 polymer ?
#
loop_
_entity_poly.entity_id
_entity_poly.type
_entity_poly.pdbx_seq_one_letter_code
_entity_poly.pdbx_strand_id
1 'polypeptide(L)'
;IGCIFSRMQTTYLKREILKLKEQKIISYGPCQFPTLGFVVERYNELKNFIVEKFWKIVVNHLKNKIDVKFVWDRGHLFDELCCNVLFESCIDAKEAVVIHVEKKPKSKYRPQPLYTVEFEKLATKYLKMTSKHAMSVAERLYSQGYISYPRTETNMFSSSTNLREMIEKQINSVKWGEFASRVLERGPNPRNGIKTDNAHPPIHPIKLPSELKGEDLSVYDLITRHFLATCSFDGKGQETKITIKIGAEIFKATGLVISDRGYLDVYPYDKWSDHELPDYKLNEKFVPTNLSMDGGETTPPNLLTEADLISLMDKYQIGTDATHAEHIETIKTREYVDIVNDRFLPTCFGMGLIEGYKSMGLDTDESDLGKPFLRAELESELVNIIEGKSTKEAIIEKFVNKYRNIFNCVFDRKQILKATVEKYLEEFNGNDNQDGPPSPPGNNPRRSIPKNSQPTKKIGDCLTKKATTNRKPTKNHNPKNNKTKARERMCACNKPAKYAAVKTGQNEGKYYYACSNPRETSCKYFSWENDK
;
A
#
# COMPACT_ATOMS: atom_id res chain seq x y z
N ILE A 1 19.13 -8.05 -23.36
CA ILE A 1 19.22 -7.15 -22.18
C ILE A 1 19.75 -7.91 -20.96
N GLY A 2 19.01 -8.87 -20.39
CA GLY A 2 19.45 -9.58 -19.16
C GLY A 2 20.88 -10.13 -19.21
N CYS A 3 21.25 -10.80 -20.30
CA CYS A 3 22.59 -11.39 -20.45
C CYS A 3 23.74 -10.36 -20.41
N ILE A 4 23.61 -9.20 -21.05
CA ILE A 4 24.74 -8.26 -21.18
C ILE A 4 25.04 -7.56 -19.85
N PHE A 5 23.98 -7.09 -19.15
CA PHE A 5 24.10 -6.52 -17.81
C PHE A 5 24.61 -7.57 -16.80
N SER A 6 24.04 -8.78 -16.81
CA SER A 6 24.46 -9.86 -15.91
C SER A 6 25.93 -10.23 -16.10
N ARG A 7 26.40 -10.39 -17.35
CA ARG A 7 27.80 -10.71 -17.65
C ARG A 7 28.74 -9.61 -17.20
N MET A 8 28.41 -8.35 -17.49
CA MET A 8 29.20 -7.18 -17.09
C MET A 8 29.36 -7.14 -15.57
N GLN A 9 28.25 -7.11 -14.82
CA GLN A 9 28.31 -6.96 -13.37
C GLN A 9 28.87 -8.22 -12.68
N THR A 10 28.57 -9.43 -13.18
CA THR A 10 29.14 -10.67 -12.63
C THR A 10 30.66 -10.70 -12.81
N THR A 11 31.16 -10.42 -14.02
CA THR A 11 32.59 -10.47 -14.29
C THR A 11 33.35 -9.38 -13.54
N TYR A 12 32.76 -8.18 -13.47
CA TYR A 12 33.38 -7.04 -12.81
C TYR A 12 33.34 -7.17 -11.28
N LEU A 13 32.16 -7.31 -10.67
CA LEU A 13 32.03 -7.30 -9.22
C LEU A 13 32.68 -8.52 -8.56
N LYS A 14 32.63 -9.72 -9.15
CA LYS A 14 33.31 -10.89 -8.58
C LYS A 14 34.82 -10.81 -8.62
N ARG A 15 35.37 -10.17 -9.66
CA ARG A 15 36.81 -9.93 -9.77
C ARG A 15 37.27 -8.98 -8.68
N GLU A 16 36.47 -7.96 -8.43
CA GLU A 16 36.84 -6.82 -7.58
C GLU A 16 36.48 -7.02 -6.10
N ILE A 17 35.42 -7.79 -5.79
CA ILE A 17 34.88 -7.96 -4.44
C ILE A 17 35.03 -9.41 -4.00
N LEU A 18 36.00 -9.67 -3.10
CA LEU A 18 36.32 -11.02 -2.61
C LEU A 18 35.11 -11.75 -2.03
N LYS A 19 34.25 -11.05 -1.26
CA LYS A 19 33.04 -11.61 -0.63
C LYS A 19 32.04 -12.18 -1.64
N LEU A 20 32.09 -11.74 -2.90
CA LEU A 20 31.16 -12.19 -3.95
C LEU A 20 31.73 -13.31 -4.83
N LYS A 21 32.95 -13.79 -4.55
CA LYS A 21 33.59 -14.85 -5.34
C LYS A 21 32.79 -16.16 -5.35
N GLU A 22 32.11 -16.45 -4.24
CA GLU A 22 31.33 -17.68 -4.06
C GLU A 22 29.90 -17.59 -4.61
N GLN A 23 29.36 -16.38 -4.82
CA GLN A 23 28.05 -16.22 -5.48
C GLN A 23 28.07 -16.85 -6.86
N LYS A 24 27.02 -17.55 -7.28
CA LYS A 24 27.01 -18.19 -8.62
C LYS A 24 26.93 -17.17 -9.76
N ILE A 25 25.93 -16.28 -9.75
CA ILE A 25 25.70 -15.29 -10.83
C ILE A 25 25.01 -14.06 -10.25
N ILE A 26 25.55 -12.87 -10.53
CA ILE A 26 24.91 -11.59 -10.22
C ILE A 26 24.04 -11.22 -11.42
N SER A 27 22.76 -11.59 -11.41
CA SER A 27 21.85 -11.35 -12.55
C SER A 27 21.20 -9.98 -12.54
N TYR A 28 20.95 -9.50 -13.75
CA TYR A 28 20.07 -8.39 -14.04
C TYR A 28 18.93 -8.91 -14.93
N GLY A 29 17.70 -8.50 -14.63
CA GLY A 29 16.52 -8.74 -15.46
C GLY A 29 15.67 -7.48 -15.52
N PRO A 30 15.13 -7.11 -16.70
CA PRO A 30 14.39 -5.85 -16.87
C PRO A 30 13.10 -5.77 -16.06
N CYS A 31 12.52 -6.90 -15.62
CA CYS A 31 11.42 -6.91 -14.66
C CYS A 31 11.86 -7.29 -13.24
N GLN A 32 12.86 -8.18 -13.12
CA GLN A 32 13.47 -8.55 -11.84
C GLN A 32 14.00 -7.33 -11.07
N PHE A 33 14.68 -6.42 -11.76
CA PHE A 33 15.34 -5.27 -11.14
C PHE A 33 14.37 -4.23 -10.57
N PRO A 34 13.32 -3.78 -11.28
CA PRO A 34 12.30 -2.91 -10.67
C PRO A 34 11.47 -3.63 -9.60
N THR A 35 11.31 -4.96 -9.68
CA THR A 35 10.68 -5.74 -8.58
C THR A 35 11.49 -5.63 -7.29
N LEU A 36 12.81 -5.76 -7.37
CA LEU A 36 13.72 -5.49 -6.25
C LEU A 36 13.65 -4.02 -5.81
N GLY A 37 13.53 -3.09 -6.77
CA GLY A 37 13.38 -1.67 -6.52
C GLY A 37 12.23 -1.32 -5.57
N PHE A 38 11.06 -1.97 -5.71
CA PHE A 38 9.94 -1.78 -4.78
C PHE A 38 10.28 -2.19 -3.35
N VAL A 39 11.03 -3.28 -3.16
CA VAL A 39 11.45 -3.76 -1.84
C VAL A 39 12.45 -2.78 -1.21
N VAL A 40 13.44 -2.34 -1.98
CA VAL A 40 14.44 -1.36 -1.53
C VAL A 40 13.81 -0.02 -1.21
N GLU A 41 12.87 0.45 -2.03
CA GLU A 41 12.13 1.69 -1.79
C GLU A 41 11.33 1.63 -0.48
N ARG A 42 10.56 0.55 -0.25
CA ARG A 42 9.85 0.38 1.03
C ARG A 42 10.80 0.32 2.22
N TYR A 43 11.93 -0.36 2.08
CA TYR A 43 12.93 -0.41 3.15
C TYR A 43 13.49 0.98 3.47
N ASN A 44 13.79 1.78 2.44
CA ASN A 44 14.25 3.17 2.60
C ASN A 44 13.16 4.07 3.20
N GLU A 45 11.89 3.92 2.83
CA GLU A 45 10.76 4.61 3.47
C GLU A 45 10.70 4.31 4.97
N LEU A 46 10.89 3.05 5.34
CA LEU A 46 10.95 2.63 6.75
C LEU A 46 12.18 3.24 7.45
N LYS A 47 13.37 3.09 6.86
CA LYS A 47 14.65 3.50 7.46
C LYS A 47 14.72 5.01 7.70
N ASN A 48 14.19 5.79 6.75
CA ASN A 48 14.21 7.25 6.81
C ASN A 48 12.96 7.84 7.48
N PHE A 49 12.09 7.00 8.05
CA PHE A 49 10.88 7.47 8.72
C PHE A 49 11.22 8.20 10.02
N ILE A 50 10.76 9.44 10.14
CA ILE A 50 10.88 10.23 11.36
C ILE A 50 9.56 10.16 12.10
N VAL A 51 9.58 9.61 13.32
CA VAL A 51 8.41 9.54 14.19
C VAL A 51 8.02 10.94 14.64
N GLU A 52 6.75 11.28 14.43
CA GLU A 52 6.17 12.55 14.84
C GLU A 52 5.09 12.30 15.90
N LYS A 53 5.12 13.10 16.97
CA LYS A 53 4.08 13.07 17.99
C LYS A 53 2.86 13.81 17.49
N PHE A 54 1.69 13.26 17.80
CA PHE A 54 0.41 13.90 17.54
C PHE A 54 -0.51 13.78 18.75
N TRP A 55 -1.51 14.66 18.80
CA TRP A 55 -2.52 14.70 19.84
C TRP A 55 -3.90 14.69 19.21
N LYS A 56 -4.84 14.03 19.89
CA LYS A 56 -6.24 13.98 19.46
C LYS A 56 -7.17 14.06 20.65
N ILE A 57 -8.34 14.62 20.43
CA ILE A 57 -9.40 14.65 21.43
C ILE A 57 -10.23 13.36 21.28
N VAL A 58 -10.38 12.64 22.38
CA VAL A 58 -11.13 11.38 22.47
C VAL A 58 -12.39 11.61 23.30
N VAL A 59 -13.53 11.22 22.71
CA VAL A 59 -14.84 11.35 23.33
C VAL A 59 -15.50 9.98 23.37
N ASN A 60 -15.82 9.51 24.57
CA ASN A 60 -16.61 8.30 24.78
C ASN A 60 -17.90 8.62 25.54
N HIS A 61 -18.96 7.90 25.23
CA HIS A 61 -20.24 8.02 25.93
C HIS A 61 -20.87 6.64 26.12
N LEU A 62 -21.01 6.25 27.38
CA LEU A 62 -21.69 5.02 27.78
C LEU A 62 -23.20 5.26 27.79
N LYS A 63 -23.91 4.70 26.81
CA LYS A 63 -25.38 4.79 26.70
C LYS A 63 -25.95 3.39 26.50
N ASN A 64 -26.96 3.03 27.30
CA ASN A 64 -27.59 1.70 27.26
C ASN A 64 -26.57 0.53 27.35
N LYS A 65 -25.54 0.66 28.19
CA LYS A 65 -24.43 -0.31 28.34
C LYS A 65 -23.52 -0.47 27.11
N ILE A 66 -23.66 0.37 26.10
CA ILE A 66 -22.78 0.41 24.92
C ILE A 66 -21.87 1.63 25.05
N ASP A 67 -20.56 1.42 24.99
CA ASP A 67 -19.58 2.49 24.98
C ASP A 67 -19.38 3.01 23.56
N VAL A 68 -19.88 4.22 23.29
CA VAL A 68 -19.81 4.83 21.96
C VAL A 68 -18.59 5.73 21.89
N LYS A 69 -17.63 5.36 21.05
CA LYS A 69 -16.48 6.19 20.71
C LYS A 69 -16.78 7.13 19.57
N PHE A 70 -16.68 8.43 19.82
CA PHE A 70 -16.77 9.46 18.79
C PHE A 70 -15.37 9.88 18.34
N VAL A 71 -15.13 9.81 17.03
CA VAL A 71 -13.87 10.18 16.38
C VAL A 71 -13.90 11.67 16.06
N TRP A 72 -12.86 12.38 16.47
CA TRP A 72 -12.70 13.81 16.19
C TRP A 72 -12.58 14.06 14.68
N ASP A 73 -13.34 15.03 14.17
CA ASP A 73 -13.42 15.29 12.73
C ASP A 73 -12.10 15.80 12.13
N ARG A 74 -11.27 16.47 12.94
CA ARG A 74 -9.92 16.88 12.54
C ARG A 74 -8.91 15.72 12.53
N GLY A 75 -9.28 14.56 13.05
CA GLY A 75 -8.38 13.42 13.24
C GLY A 75 -7.42 13.65 14.40
N HIS A 76 -6.29 14.30 14.13
CA HIS A 76 -5.22 14.61 15.09
C HIS A 76 -4.46 15.88 14.67
N LEU A 77 -3.74 16.47 15.61
CA LEU A 77 -2.84 17.62 15.38
C LEU A 77 -1.42 17.27 15.81
N PHE A 78 -0.43 17.83 15.11
CA PHE A 78 1.00 17.70 15.46
C PHE A 78 1.50 18.80 16.40
N ASP A 79 0.62 19.72 16.81
CA ASP A 79 0.94 20.78 17.77
C ASP A 79 0.12 20.58 19.06
N GLU A 80 0.82 20.30 20.15
CA GLU A 80 0.21 20.02 21.46
C GLU A 80 -0.56 21.23 21.99
N LEU A 81 -0.03 22.44 21.85
CA LEU A 81 -0.64 23.66 22.38
C LEU A 81 -1.95 23.97 21.66
N CYS A 82 -1.99 23.85 20.34
CA CYS A 82 -3.19 23.99 19.54
C CYS A 82 -4.24 22.95 19.93
N CYS A 83 -3.83 21.69 20.14
CA CYS A 83 -4.75 20.65 20.59
C CYS A 83 -5.30 20.94 21.99
N ASN A 84 -4.45 21.41 22.91
CA ASN A 84 -4.84 21.77 24.27
C ASN A 84 -5.87 22.91 24.29
N VAL A 85 -5.69 23.97 23.48
CA VAL A 85 -6.65 25.08 23.40
C VAL A 85 -8.02 24.59 22.94
N LEU A 86 -8.07 23.69 21.94
CA LEU A 86 -9.32 23.11 21.46
C LEU A 86 -9.94 22.16 22.50
N PHE A 87 -9.10 21.43 23.25
CA PHE A 87 -9.52 20.54 24.32
C PHE A 87 -10.11 21.31 25.51
N GLU A 88 -9.48 22.40 25.94
CA GLU A 88 -10.01 23.31 26.98
C GLU A 88 -11.37 23.87 26.56
N SER A 89 -11.53 24.28 25.31
CA SER A 89 -12.84 24.70 24.78
C SER A 89 -13.91 23.60 24.85
N CYS A 90 -13.52 22.33 24.68
CA CYS A 90 -14.43 21.20 24.86
C CYS A 90 -14.80 21.00 26.35
N ILE A 91 -13.84 21.15 27.26
CA ILE A 91 -14.07 21.05 28.72
C ILE A 91 -15.04 22.14 29.17
N ASP A 92 -14.83 23.38 28.73
CA ASP A 92 -15.66 24.52 29.09
C ASP A 92 -17.11 24.37 28.61
N ALA A 93 -17.30 23.76 27.43
CA ALA A 93 -18.62 23.48 26.89
C ALA A 93 -19.40 22.43 27.70
N LYS A 94 -18.70 21.48 28.35
CA LYS A 94 -19.21 20.39 29.22
C LYS A 94 -20.14 19.35 28.57
N GLU A 95 -21.06 19.80 27.72
CA GLU A 95 -22.07 18.98 27.07
C GLU A 95 -21.78 18.82 25.59
N ALA A 96 -22.01 17.60 25.10
CA ALA A 96 -22.14 17.31 23.68
C ALA A 96 -23.59 17.53 23.24
N VAL A 97 -23.76 18.11 22.05
CA VAL A 97 -25.06 18.24 21.39
C VAL A 97 -25.05 17.41 20.12
N VAL A 98 -26.05 16.55 19.94
CA VAL A 98 -26.26 15.81 18.70
C VAL A 98 -26.75 16.77 17.62
N ILE A 99 -25.92 17.02 16.61
CA ILE A 99 -26.23 17.94 15.52
C ILE A 99 -26.67 17.24 14.23
N HIS A 100 -26.42 15.93 14.11
CA HIS A 100 -26.83 15.16 12.96
C HIS A 100 -26.96 13.67 13.29
N VAL A 101 -28.02 13.04 12.77
CA VAL A 101 -28.23 11.59 12.82
C VAL A 101 -28.68 11.15 11.44
N GLU A 102 -27.88 10.32 10.78
CA GLU A 102 -28.18 9.77 9.45
C GLU A 102 -28.25 8.25 9.54
N LYS A 103 -29.31 7.66 8.98
CA LYS A 103 -29.41 6.22 8.74
C LYS A 103 -29.49 6.02 7.24
N LYS A 104 -28.57 5.24 6.67
CA LYS A 104 -28.57 4.94 5.23
C LYS A 104 -28.30 3.47 4.94
N PRO A 105 -28.89 2.93 3.87
CA PRO A 105 -28.52 1.61 3.37
C PRO A 105 -27.02 1.56 3.07
N LYS A 106 -26.38 0.46 3.47
CA LYS A 106 -24.97 0.18 3.20
C LYS A 106 -24.84 -1.22 2.64
N SER A 107 -24.09 -1.32 1.55
CA SER A 107 -23.75 -2.62 0.96
C SER A 107 -22.28 -2.92 1.16
N LYS A 108 -21.99 -4.20 1.39
CA LYS A 108 -20.66 -4.76 1.21
C LYS A 108 -20.65 -5.57 -0.07
N TYR A 109 -19.93 -5.06 -1.06
CA TYR A 109 -19.92 -5.65 -2.38
C TYR A 109 -19.22 -7.01 -2.38
N ARG A 110 -19.84 -7.97 -3.07
CA ARG A 110 -19.24 -9.28 -3.37
C ARG A 110 -17.98 -9.13 -4.24
N PRO A 111 -17.09 -10.12 -4.28
CA PRO A 111 -15.88 -10.04 -5.10
C PRO A 111 -16.20 -10.04 -6.60
N GLN A 112 -15.28 -9.51 -7.40
CA GLN A 112 -15.30 -9.66 -8.85
C GLN A 112 -14.85 -11.08 -9.24
N PRO A 113 -15.09 -11.56 -10.47
CA PRO A 113 -14.53 -12.83 -10.93
C PRO A 113 -13.01 -12.92 -10.74
N LEU A 114 -12.56 -14.11 -10.35
CA LEU A 114 -11.16 -14.37 -10.00
C LEU A 114 -10.28 -14.40 -11.25
N TYR A 115 -9.15 -13.70 -11.21
CA TYR A 115 -8.11 -13.69 -12.24
C TYR A 115 -6.76 -13.92 -11.56
N THR A 116 -5.68 -14.11 -12.34
CA THR A 116 -4.40 -14.61 -11.82
C THR A 116 -3.86 -13.79 -10.64
N VAL A 117 -3.75 -12.47 -10.81
CA VAL A 117 -3.17 -11.58 -9.79
C VAL A 117 -3.98 -11.62 -8.49
N GLU A 118 -5.30 -11.62 -8.58
CA GLU A 118 -6.15 -11.68 -7.39
C GLU A 118 -6.06 -13.07 -6.73
N PHE A 119 -5.96 -14.16 -7.50
CA PHE A 119 -5.71 -15.49 -6.97
C PHE A 119 -4.37 -15.56 -6.20
N GLU A 120 -3.27 -15.08 -6.78
CA GLU A 120 -1.95 -15.09 -6.14
C GLU A 120 -1.95 -14.31 -4.81
N LYS A 121 -2.61 -13.13 -4.80
CA LYS A 121 -2.77 -12.31 -3.59
C LYS A 121 -3.58 -13.01 -2.51
N LEU A 122 -4.71 -13.62 -2.88
CA LEU A 122 -5.59 -14.33 -1.94
C LEU A 122 -4.90 -15.59 -1.39
N ALA A 123 -4.21 -16.36 -2.23
CA ALA A 123 -3.48 -17.56 -1.83
C ALA A 123 -2.34 -17.21 -0.85
N THR A 124 -1.57 -16.17 -1.14
CA THR A 124 -0.52 -15.67 -0.24
C THR A 124 -1.11 -15.24 1.11
N LYS A 125 -2.18 -14.45 1.08
CA LYS A 125 -2.77 -13.87 2.29
C LYS A 125 -3.41 -14.92 3.19
N TYR A 126 -4.20 -15.81 2.61
CA TYR A 126 -5.09 -16.71 3.35
C TYR A 126 -4.63 -18.16 3.40
N LEU A 127 -3.94 -18.66 2.37
CA LEU A 127 -3.43 -20.03 2.34
C LEU A 127 -1.95 -20.12 2.76
N LYS A 128 -1.27 -18.98 2.96
CA LYS A 128 0.15 -18.90 3.33
C LYS A 128 1.08 -19.60 2.34
N MET A 129 0.69 -19.62 1.08
CA MET A 129 1.47 -20.16 -0.04
C MET A 129 2.19 -19.02 -0.76
N THR A 130 3.43 -19.23 -1.21
CA THR A 130 4.05 -18.28 -2.15
C THR A 130 3.25 -18.27 -3.46
N SER A 131 3.30 -17.17 -4.20
CA SER A 131 2.59 -17.03 -5.48
C SER A 131 2.98 -18.14 -6.47
N LYS A 132 4.29 -18.44 -6.57
CA LYS A 132 4.80 -19.55 -7.40
C LYS A 132 4.23 -20.91 -7.00
N HIS A 133 4.21 -21.22 -5.70
CA HIS A 133 3.66 -22.49 -5.22
C HIS A 133 2.15 -22.59 -5.48
N ALA A 134 1.40 -21.52 -5.16
CA ALA A 134 -0.03 -21.45 -5.42
C ALA A 134 -0.36 -21.65 -6.91
N MET A 135 0.42 -21.04 -7.81
CA MET A 135 0.28 -21.22 -9.25
C MET A 135 0.59 -22.65 -9.69
N SER A 136 1.63 -23.30 -9.15
CA SER A 136 1.92 -24.71 -9.44
C SER A 136 0.81 -25.66 -8.96
N VAL A 137 0.16 -25.36 -7.83
CA VAL A 137 -1.02 -26.12 -7.37
C VAL A 137 -2.21 -25.89 -8.30
N ALA A 138 -2.47 -24.64 -8.69
CA ALA A 138 -3.56 -24.30 -9.60
C ALA A 138 -3.37 -24.94 -11.00
N GLU A 139 -2.16 -24.95 -11.54
CA GLU A 139 -1.83 -25.63 -12.80
C GLU A 139 -2.10 -27.14 -12.72
N ARG A 140 -1.73 -27.78 -11.60
CA ARG A 140 -2.06 -29.19 -11.36
C ARG A 140 -3.57 -29.45 -11.31
N LEU A 141 -4.32 -28.60 -10.61
CA LEU A 141 -5.79 -28.68 -10.57
C LEU A 141 -6.42 -28.50 -11.95
N TYR A 142 -5.87 -27.60 -12.77
CA TYR A 142 -6.28 -27.41 -14.16
C TYR A 142 -6.00 -28.66 -15.00
N SER A 143 -4.79 -29.24 -14.91
CA SER A 143 -4.45 -30.49 -15.64
C SER A 143 -5.34 -31.67 -15.26
N GLN A 144 -5.84 -31.70 -14.02
CA GLN A 144 -6.79 -32.71 -13.54
C GLN A 144 -8.27 -32.39 -13.88
N GLY A 145 -8.52 -31.23 -14.48
CA GLY A 145 -9.85 -30.76 -14.90
C GLY A 145 -10.75 -30.33 -13.73
N TYR A 146 -10.18 -29.84 -12.63
CA TYR A 146 -10.94 -29.32 -11.48
C TYR A 146 -11.26 -27.84 -11.60
N ILE A 147 -10.41 -27.05 -12.25
CA ILE A 147 -10.58 -25.60 -12.44
C ILE A 147 -10.32 -25.21 -13.90
N SER A 148 -10.78 -24.02 -14.30
CA SER A 148 -10.40 -23.40 -15.57
C SER A 148 -8.93 -22.99 -15.58
N TYR A 149 -8.41 -22.60 -16.75
CA TYR A 149 -7.01 -22.23 -16.91
C TYR A 149 -6.61 -21.08 -15.96
N PRO A 150 -5.59 -21.26 -15.09
CA PRO A 150 -5.33 -20.33 -13.98
C PRO A 150 -4.48 -19.11 -14.36
N ARG A 151 -4.06 -18.99 -15.64
CA ARG A 151 -3.30 -17.84 -16.16
C ARG A 151 -4.20 -17.04 -17.10
N THR A 152 -4.94 -16.11 -16.52
CA THR A 152 -5.86 -15.20 -17.21
C THR A 152 -5.90 -13.83 -16.53
N GLU A 153 -6.08 -12.79 -17.32
CA GLU A 153 -6.37 -11.42 -16.85
C GLU A 153 -7.89 -11.12 -16.87
N THR A 154 -8.70 -12.07 -17.32
CA THR A 154 -10.15 -11.92 -17.46
C THR A 154 -10.83 -11.93 -16.10
N ASN A 155 -11.49 -10.82 -15.76
CA ASN A 155 -12.27 -10.66 -14.53
C ASN A 155 -13.76 -10.43 -14.81
N MET A 156 -14.26 -10.95 -15.93
CA MET A 156 -15.67 -10.94 -16.30
C MET A 156 -16.10 -12.27 -16.91
N PHE A 157 -17.33 -12.71 -16.63
CA PHE A 157 -17.97 -13.79 -17.39
C PHE A 157 -18.70 -13.21 -18.60
N SER A 158 -18.55 -13.86 -19.76
CA SER A 158 -19.29 -13.48 -20.97
C SER A 158 -20.79 -13.72 -20.79
N SER A 159 -21.61 -13.01 -21.57
CA SER A 159 -23.07 -13.21 -21.59
C SER A 159 -23.47 -14.61 -22.06
N SER A 160 -22.61 -15.30 -22.81
CA SER A 160 -22.81 -16.68 -23.27
C SER A 160 -22.44 -17.74 -22.23
N THR A 161 -21.81 -17.36 -21.12
CA THR A 161 -21.40 -18.32 -20.08
C THR A 161 -22.62 -18.84 -19.31
N ASN A 162 -22.83 -20.15 -19.30
CA ASN A 162 -23.91 -20.79 -18.53
C ASN A 162 -23.53 -20.95 -17.04
N LEU A 163 -23.60 -19.85 -16.29
CA LEU A 163 -23.29 -19.84 -14.86
C LEU A 163 -24.20 -20.75 -14.03
N ARG A 164 -25.44 -20.98 -14.49
CA ARG A 164 -26.39 -21.85 -13.79
C ARG A 164 -25.87 -23.28 -13.74
N GLU A 165 -25.47 -23.83 -14.88
CA GLU A 165 -24.89 -25.18 -14.97
C GLU A 165 -23.60 -25.31 -14.14
N MET A 166 -22.76 -24.28 -14.13
CA MET A 166 -21.52 -24.27 -13.34
C MET A 166 -21.79 -24.35 -11.84
N ILE A 167 -22.84 -23.67 -11.36
CA ILE A 167 -23.23 -23.67 -9.94
C ILE A 167 -23.97 -24.98 -9.58
N GLU A 168 -24.76 -25.54 -10.49
CA GLU A 168 -25.42 -26.85 -10.33
C GLU A 168 -24.41 -27.96 -10.03
N LYS A 169 -23.21 -27.91 -10.62
CA LYS A 169 -22.11 -28.86 -10.32
C LYS A 169 -21.58 -28.78 -8.89
N GLN A 170 -21.95 -27.75 -8.12
CA GLN A 170 -21.47 -27.50 -6.76
C GLN A 170 -22.49 -27.81 -5.65
N ILE A 171 -23.75 -28.10 -5.99
CA ILE A 171 -24.86 -28.26 -5.02
C ILE A 171 -24.69 -29.46 -4.09
N ASN A 172 -23.97 -30.50 -4.53
CA ASN A 172 -23.73 -31.72 -3.74
C ASN A 172 -22.57 -31.57 -2.75
N SER A 173 -21.95 -30.38 -2.66
CA SER A 173 -20.91 -30.12 -1.67
C SER A 173 -21.48 -30.01 -0.26
N VAL A 174 -20.91 -30.76 0.69
CA VAL A 174 -21.26 -30.64 2.12
C VAL A 174 -20.93 -29.25 2.67
N LYS A 175 -19.94 -28.55 2.10
CA LYS A 175 -19.45 -27.27 2.63
C LYS A 175 -20.22 -26.03 2.17
N TRP A 176 -20.80 -26.08 0.97
CA TRP A 176 -21.43 -24.90 0.34
C TRP A 176 -22.63 -25.25 -0.55
N GLY A 177 -23.06 -26.51 -0.60
CA GLY A 177 -24.14 -26.97 -1.45
C GLY A 177 -25.43 -26.19 -1.23
N GLU A 178 -25.83 -26.00 0.04
CA GLU A 178 -26.99 -25.18 0.39
C GLU A 178 -26.86 -23.73 -0.10
N PHE A 179 -25.66 -23.14 -0.03
CA PHE A 179 -25.43 -21.80 -0.53
C PHE A 179 -25.54 -21.75 -2.06
N ALA A 180 -24.98 -22.74 -2.76
CA ALA A 180 -25.10 -22.85 -4.22
C ALA A 180 -26.57 -22.96 -4.65
N SER A 181 -27.39 -23.76 -3.95
CA SER A 181 -28.84 -23.85 -4.19
C SER A 181 -29.54 -22.50 -4.03
N ARG A 182 -29.23 -21.73 -2.97
CA ARG A 182 -29.79 -20.37 -2.79
C ARG A 182 -29.42 -19.42 -3.92
N VAL A 183 -28.20 -19.52 -4.46
CA VAL A 183 -27.79 -18.72 -5.63
C VAL A 183 -28.57 -19.12 -6.87
N LEU A 184 -28.83 -20.41 -7.09
CA LEU A 184 -29.64 -20.90 -8.21
C LEU A 184 -31.10 -20.44 -8.12
N GLU A 185 -31.69 -20.52 -6.92
CA GLU A 185 -33.08 -20.09 -6.67
C GLU A 185 -33.30 -18.61 -6.98
N ARG A 186 -32.34 -17.75 -6.57
CA ARG A 186 -32.42 -16.29 -6.81
C ARG A 186 -31.89 -15.88 -8.20
N GLY A 187 -31.17 -16.76 -8.88
CA GLY A 187 -30.51 -16.48 -10.16
C GLY A 187 -29.05 -16.03 -9.98
N PRO A 188 -28.07 -16.65 -10.68
CA PRO A 188 -26.67 -16.22 -10.64
C PRO A 188 -26.49 -14.76 -11.10
N ASN A 189 -25.78 -13.96 -10.30
CA ASN A 189 -25.59 -12.53 -10.54
C ASN A 189 -24.11 -12.13 -10.37
N PRO A 190 -23.24 -12.43 -11.35
CA PRO A 190 -21.80 -12.13 -11.24
C PRO A 190 -21.54 -10.62 -11.15
N ARG A 191 -20.64 -10.19 -10.25
CA ARG A 191 -20.13 -8.81 -10.24
C ARG A 191 -18.96 -8.66 -11.20
N ASN A 192 -19.21 -8.61 -12.50
CA ASN A 192 -18.15 -8.52 -13.50
C ASN A 192 -17.26 -7.26 -13.33
N GLY A 193 -15.97 -7.42 -13.62
CA GLY A 193 -15.03 -6.32 -13.84
C GLY A 193 -15.07 -5.83 -15.29
N ILE A 194 -13.93 -5.32 -15.77
CA ILE A 194 -13.78 -4.71 -17.10
C ILE A 194 -12.66 -5.33 -17.95
N LYS A 195 -11.87 -6.25 -17.39
CA LYS A 195 -10.70 -6.85 -18.06
C LYS A 195 -11.10 -8.18 -18.72
N THR A 196 -10.59 -8.40 -19.94
CA THR A 196 -10.69 -9.64 -20.70
C THR A 196 -9.43 -9.81 -21.55
N ASP A 197 -8.86 -11.01 -21.58
CA ASP A 197 -7.80 -11.40 -22.50
C ASP A 197 -8.36 -11.94 -23.83
N ASN A 198 -9.69 -12.09 -23.93
CA ASN A 198 -10.42 -12.68 -25.06
C ASN A 198 -10.01 -14.12 -25.40
N ALA A 199 -9.32 -14.81 -24.49
CA ALA A 199 -8.82 -16.17 -24.65
C ALA A 199 -9.41 -17.12 -23.60
N HIS A 200 -9.44 -16.69 -22.35
CA HIS A 200 -9.82 -17.51 -21.21
C HIS A 200 -10.91 -16.84 -20.35
N PRO A 201 -11.87 -17.60 -19.80
CA PRO A 201 -12.78 -17.10 -18.78
C PRO A 201 -12.04 -16.90 -17.45
N PRO A 202 -12.65 -16.19 -16.47
CA PRO A 202 -12.12 -16.10 -15.12
C PRO A 202 -11.82 -17.48 -14.51
N ILE A 203 -10.95 -17.53 -13.51
CA ILE A 203 -10.61 -18.74 -12.76
C ILE A 203 -11.85 -19.22 -11.98
N HIS A 204 -12.32 -20.44 -12.26
CA HIS A 204 -13.55 -20.99 -11.67
C HIS A 204 -13.50 -22.52 -11.56
N PRO A 205 -14.33 -23.14 -10.68
CA PRO A 205 -14.40 -24.59 -10.56
C PRO A 205 -15.17 -25.23 -11.74
N ILE A 206 -14.65 -26.35 -12.26
CA ILE A 206 -15.26 -27.10 -13.36
C ILE A 206 -16.12 -28.27 -12.86
N LYS A 207 -15.65 -28.97 -11.82
CA LYS A 207 -16.33 -30.12 -11.21
C LYS A 207 -16.05 -30.20 -9.72
N LEU A 208 -16.95 -30.84 -8.96
CA LEU A 208 -16.74 -31.12 -7.53
C LEU A 208 -15.65 -32.19 -7.34
N PRO A 209 -14.72 -32.05 -6.38
CA PRO A 209 -13.67 -33.03 -6.16
C PRO A 209 -14.15 -34.19 -5.29
N SER A 210 -13.76 -35.41 -5.67
CA SER A 210 -13.97 -36.63 -4.88
C SER A 210 -12.79 -36.95 -3.95
N GLU A 211 -11.56 -36.55 -4.33
CA GLU A 211 -10.33 -37.08 -3.73
C GLU A 211 -9.29 -36.02 -3.33
N LEU A 212 -9.54 -34.73 -3.59
CA LEU A 212 -8.57 -33.67 -3.26
C LEU A 212 -8.33 -33.57 -1.75
N LYS A 213 -7.07 -33.46 -1.36
CA LYS A 213 -6.62 -33.31 0.03
C LYS A 213 -5.54 -32.23 0.14
N GLY A 214 -5.25 -31.80 1.36
CA GLY A 214 -4.15 -30.87 1.64
C GLY A 214 -4.24 -29.55 0.87
N GLU A 215 -3.14 -29.16 0.24
CA GLU A 215 -3.01 -27.90 -0.48
C GLU A 215 -3.93 -27.82 -1.72
N ASP A 216 -4.08 -28.93 -2.45
CA ASP A 216 -4.96 -29.02 -3.63
C ASP A 216 -6.41 -28.71 -3.26
N LEU A 217 -6.88 -29.30 -2.15
CA LEU A 217 -8.21 -29.01 -1.62
C LEU A 217 -8.33 -27.56 -1.15
N SER A 218 -7.27 -27.01 -0.54
CA SER A 218 -7.28 -25.64 0.00
C SER A 218 -7.36 -24.58 -1.11
N VAL A 219 -6.58 -24.77 -2.19
CA VAL A 219 -6.65 -23.91 -3.38
C VAL A 219 -7.99 -24.05 -4.08
N TYR A 220 -8.49 -25.28 -4.26
CA TYR A 220 -9.80 -25.51 -4.84
C TYR A 220 -10.95 -24.88 -4.02
N ASP A 221 -10.90 -24.99 -2.69
CA ASP A 221 -11.88 -24.41 -1.76
C ASP A 221 -11.90 -22.88 -1.86
N LEU A 222 -10.72 -22.24 -1.93
CA LEU A 222 -10.60 -20.80 -2.18
C LEU A 222 -11.26 -20.38 -3.50
N ILE A 223 -10.90 -21.04 -4.61
CA ILE A 223 -11.44 -20.73 -5.95
C ILE A 223 -12.95 -20.93 -5.99
N THR A 224 -13.45 -22.02 -5.42
CA THR A 224 -14.88 -22.38 -5.45
C THR A 224 -15.73 -21.42 -4.60
N ARG A 225 -15.27 -21.10 -3.38
CA ARG A 225 -15.96 -20.13 -2.53
C ARG A 225 -15.94 -18.74 -3.16
N HIS A 226 -14.84 -18.36 -3.81
CA HIS A 226 -14.74 -17.10 -4.54
C HIS A 226 -15.75 -17.04 -5.69
N PHE A 227 -15.80 -18.09 -6.52
CA PHE A 227 -16.76 -18.19 -7.62
C PHE A 227 -18.21 -18.07 -7.14
N LEU A 228 -18.60 -18.84 -6.12
CA LEU A 228 -19.95 -18.78 -5.56
C LEU A 228 -20.27 -17.41 -4.96
N ALA A 229 -19.30 -16.78 -4.30
CA ALA A 229 -19.43 -15.44 -3.76
C ALA A 229 -19.66 -14.40 -4.88
N THR A 230 -18.86 -14.46 -5.95
CA THR A 230 -18.97 -13.58 -7.12
C THR A 230 -20.36 -13.68 -7.76
N CYS A 231 -20.91 -14.89 -7.89
CA CYS A 231 -22.23 -15.14 -8.47
C CYS A 231 -23.40 -14.87 -7.53
N SER A 232 -23.14 -14.52 -6.26
CA SER A 232 -24.17 -14.28 -5.25
C SER A 232 -24.62 -12.82 -5.21
N PHE A 233 -25.06 -12.36 -4.04
CA PHE A 233 -25.55 -11.01 -3.78
C PHE A 233 -24.66 -10.30 -2.76
N ASP A 234 -24.65 -8.98 -2.84
CA ASP A 234 -23.91 -8.14 -1.90
C ASP A 234 -24.50 -8.29 -0.49
N GLY A 235 -23.64 -8.20 0.52
CA GLY A 235 -24.11 -8.05 1.90
C GLY A 235 -24.84 -6.71 2.04
N LYS A 236 -25.97 -6.69 2.73
CA LYS A 236 -26.81 -5.51 2.98
C LYS A 236 -26.92 -5.23 4.47
N GLY A 237 -26.96 -3.94 4.79
CA GLY A 237 -27.08 -3.46 6.15
C GLY A 237 -27.47 -1.99 6.17
N GLN A 238 -27.50 -1.42 7.36
CA GLN A 238 -27.84 -0.04 7.60
C GLN A 238 -26.72 0.62 8.40
N GLU A 239 -26.06 1.62 7.79
CA GLU A 239 -25.05 2.43 8.44
C GLU A 239 -25.74 3.60 9.15
N THR A 240 -25.46 3.76 10.44
CA THR A 240 -25.93 4.89 11.25
C THR A 240 -24.75 5.80 11.54
N LYS A 241 -24.83 7.08 11.18
CA LYS A 241 -23.84 8.10 11.52
C LYS A 241 -24.43 9.09 12.50
N ILE A 242 -23.68 9.35 13.56
CA ILE A 242 -24.05 10.31 14.60
C ILE A 242 -22.94 11.34 14.65
N THR A 243 -23.31 12.61 14.46
CA THR A 243 -22.39 13.74 14.59
C THR A 243 -22.80 14.55 15.80
N ILE A 244 -21.83 14.78 16.68
CA ILE A 244 -21.98 15.59 17.89
C ILE A 244 -21.07 16.81 17.80
N LYS A 245 -21.46 17.85 18.53
CA LYS A 245 -20.69 19.07 18.71
C LYS A 245 -20.42 19.28 20.20
N ILE A 246 -19.16 19.55 20.56
CA ILE A 246 -18.76 19.97 21.91
C ILE A 246 -18.01 21.29 21.75
N GLY A 247 -18.56 22.38 22.29
CA GLY A 247 -18.02 23.72 22.01
C GLY A 247 -18.07 24.03 20.51
N ALA A 248 -16.92 24.29 19.88
CA ALA A 248 -16.81 24.48 18.43
C ALA A 248 -16.43 23.20 17.67
N GLU A 249 -16.06 22.12 18.37
CA GLU A 249 -15.46 20.93 17.77
C GLU A 249 -16.49 19.86 17.42
N ILE A 250 -16.22 19.12 16.34
CA ILE A 250 -17.12 18.12 15.77
C ILE A 250 -16.54 16.72 15.98
N PHE A 251 -17.40 15.78 16.38
CA PHE A 251 -17.04 14.37 16.52
C PHE A 251 -18.09 13.47 15.87
N LYS A 252 -17.66 12.32 15.36
CA LYS A 252 -18.49 11.40 14.58
C LYS A 252 -18.39 9.99 15.11
N ALA A 253 -19.53 9.32 15.30
CA ALA A 253 -19.62 7.89 15.52
C ALA A 253 -20.32 7.23 14.32
N THR A 254 -19.87 6.05 13.94
CA THR A 254 -20.51 5.25 12.88
C THR A 254 -20.81 3.86 13.41
N GLY A 255 -22.06 3.42 13.23
CA GLY A 255 -22.53 2.08 13.50
C GLY A 255 -23.03 1.41 12.24
N LEU A 256 -23.16 0.10 12.30
CA LEU A 256 -23.62 -0.72 11.20
C LEU A 256 -24.45 -1.87 11.75
N VAL A 257 -25.68 -2.04 11.28
CA VAL A 257 -26.50 -3.23 11.54
C VAL A 257 -26.60 -4.04 10.24
N ILE A 258 -26.22 -5.31 10.27
CA ILE A 258 -26.23 -6.17 9.07
C ILE A 258 -27.61 -6.84 8.95
N SER A 259 -28.30 -6.63 7.82
CA SER A 259 -29.63 -7.20 7.57
C SER A 259 -29.61 -8.43 6.67
N ASP A 260 -28.67 -8.52 5.73
CA ASP A 260 -28.44 -9.69 4.89
C ASP A 260 -26.92 -9.87 4.71
N ARG A 261 -26.41 -11.07 4.99
CA ARG A 261 -24.98 -11.37 4.87
C ARG A 261 -24.55 -11.61 3.41
N GLY A 262 -25.49 -11.97 2.52
CA GLY A 262 -25.21 -12.22 1.11
C GLY A 262 -24.04 -13.19 0.92
N TYR A 263 -23.06 -12.80 0.09
CA TYR A 263 -21.87 -13.61 -0.19
C TYR A 263 -21.01 -13.99 1.03
N LEU A 264 -21.13 -13.26 2.15
CA LEU A 264 -20.31 -13.49 3.35
C LEU A 264 -20.58 -14.83 4.03
N ASP A 265 -21.67 -15.52 3.68
CA ASP A 265 -21.99 -16.84 4.22
C ASP A 265 -21.13 -17.96 3.60
N VAL A 266 -20.67 -17.78 2.35
CA VAL A 266 -19.77 -18.76 1.68
C VAL A 266 -18.31 -18.33 1.71
N TYR A 267 -18.04 -17.03 1.90
CA TYR A 267 -16.74 -16.41 1.70
C TYR A 267 -16.10 -15.90 3.01
N PRO A 268 -15.47 -16.79 3.82
CA PRO A 268 -14.94 -16.44 5.14
C PRO A 268 -13.73 -15.50 5.11
N TYR A 269 -13.16 -15.29 3.93
CA TYR A 269 -12.00 -14.43 3.71
C TYR A 269 -12.33 -12.94 3.88
N ASP A 270 -13.62 -12.58 3.81
CA ASP A 270 -14.10 -11.21 4.00
C ASP A 270 -14.87 -11.07 5.31
N LYS A 271 -14.51 -10.06 6.12
CA LYS A 271 -15.18 -9.78 7.39
C LYS A 271 -16.08 -8.56 7.31
N TRP A 272 -17.30 -8.68 7.82
CA TRP A 272 -18.22 -7.57 8.02
C TRP A 272 -18.86 -7.75 9.38
N SER A 273 -18.67 -6.79 10.28
CA SER A 273 -19.02 -6.92 11.69
C SER A 273 -20.10 -5.90 12.03
N ASP A 274 -21.11 -6.38 12.75
CA ASP A 274 -22.18 -5.56 13.27
C ASP A 274 -21.66 -4.73 14.46
N HIS A 275 -22.03 -3.47 14.49
CA HIS A 275 -21.76 -2.56 15.60
C HIS A 275 -22.93 -1.58 15.68
N GLU A 276 -23.99 -1.99 16.35
CA GLU A 276 -25.13 -1.14 16.61
C GLU A 276 -24.76 0.03 17.53
N LEU A 277 -25.28 1.21 17.21
CA LEU A 277 -25.21 2.37 18.08
C LEU A 277 -26.53 2.52 18.85
N PRO A 278 -26.51 2.94 20.13
CA PRO A 278 -27.71 3.39 20.83
C PRO A 278 -28.46 4.45 20.01
N ASP A 279 -29.77 4.57 20.25
CA ASP A 279 -30.56 5.63 19.62
C ASP A 279 -30.17 7.01 20.19
N TYR A 280 -29.77 7.94 19.33
CA TYR A 280 -29.54 9.35 19.68
C TYR A 280 -30.51 10.22 18.90
N LYS A 281 -31.06 11.24 19.56
CA LYS A 281 -32.01 12.17 18.93
C LYS A 281 -31.31 13.47 18.52
N LEU A 282 -31.77 14.08 17.43
CA LEU A 282 -31.31 15.41 17.05
C LEU A 282 -31.57 16.40 18.20
N ASN A 283 -30.59 17.27 18.48
CA ASN A 283 -30.57 18.22 19.59
C ASN A 283 -30.50 17.58 21.00
N GLU A 284 -30.37 16.25 21.10
CA GLU A 284 -30.09 15.60 22.39
C GLU A 284 -28.77 16.13 22.95
N LYS A 285 -28.79 16.46 24.24
CA LYS A 285 -27.59 16.86 24.98
C LYS A 285 -27.19 15.77 25.95
N PHE A 286 -25.89 15.55 26.08
CA PHE A 286 -25.34 14.61 27.06
C PHE A 286 -23.94 15.03 27.51
N VAL A 287 -23.55 14.60 28.70
CA VAL A 287 -22.18 14.76 29.20
C VAL A 287 -21.37 13.54 28.77
N PRO A 288 -20.23 13.72 28.07
CA PRO A 288 -19.34 12.60 27.75
C PRO A 288 -18.94 11.81 29.00
N THR A 289 -18.93 10.49 28.90
CA THR A 289 -18.42 9.62 29.98
C THR A 289 -16.91 9.76 30.12
N ASN A 290 -16.21 9.94 28.99
CA ASN A 290 -14.80 10.31 28.97
C ASN A 290 -14.58 11.39 27.90
N LEU A 291 -13.83 12.41 28.28
CA LEU A 291 -13.31 13.45 27.39
C LEU A 291 -11.83 13.63 27.74
N SER A 292 -10.95 13.13 26.87
CA SER A 292 -9.50 13.15 27.10
C SER A 292 -8.76 13.68 25.88
N MET A 293 -7.56 14.23 26.11
CA MET A 293 -6.58 14.48 25.05
C MET A 293 -5.54 13.36 25.11
N ASP A 294 -5.50 12.54 24.07
CA ASP A 294 -4.58 11.40 23.98
C ASP A 294 -3.43 11.76 23.04
N GLY A 295 -2.19 11.48 23.50
CA GLY A 295 -1.00 11.52 22.67
C GLY A 295 -0.82 10.22 21.87
N GLY A 296 -0.25 10.33 20.68
CA GLY A 296 0.14 9.24 19.82
C GLY A 296 1.41 9.56 19.05
N GLU A 297 1.94 8.55 18.38
CA GLU A 297 3.13 8.65 17.54
C GLU A 297 2.82 8.05 16.18
N THR A 298 3.31 8.69 15.12
CA THR A 298 3.21 8.12 13.78
C THR A 298 4.04 6.83 13.70
N THR A 299 3.52 5.83 12.98
CA THR A 299 4.20 4.54 12.84
C THR A 299 4.81 4.42 11.45
N PRO A 300 6.03 3.85 11.32
CA PRO A 300 6.64 3.64 10.02
C PRO A 300 5.82 2.65 9.17
N PRO A 301 5.95 2.70 7.83
CA PRO A 301 5.33 1.71 6.97
C PRO A 301 5.92 0.32 7.24
N ASN A 302 5.11 -0.72 7.07
CA ASN A 302 5.61 -2.10 7.16
C ASN A 302 6.37 -2.49 5.87
N LEU A 303 7.36 -3.37 6.01
CA LEU A 303 7.98 -4.07 4.89
C LEU A 303 6.92 -4.77 4.02
N LEU A 304 7.19 -4.92 2.72
CA LEU A 304 6.24 -5.51 1.78
C LEU A 304 6.01 -6.99 2.10
N THR A 305 4.75 -7.41 2.14
CA THR A 305 4.40 -8.83 1.93
C THR A 305 4.42 -9.16 0.45
N GLU A 306 4.33 -10.45 0.09
CA GLU A 306 4.21 -10.87 -1.31
C GLU A 306 2.93 -10.38 -1.98
N ALA A 307 1.81 -10.31 -1.24
CA ALA A 307 0.58 -9.69 -1.75
C ALA A 307 0.75 -8.18 -2.00
N ASP A 308 1.50 -7.47 -1.15
CA ASP A 308 1.80 -6.05 -1.36
C ASP A 308 2.69 -5.84 -2.58
N LEU A 309 3.70 -6.69 -2.77
CA LEU A 309 4.61 -6.62 -3.92
C LEU A 309 3.88 -6.92 -5.23
N ILE A 310 3.04 -7.96 -5.28
CA ILE A 310 2.17 -8.26 -6.43
C ILE A 310 1.25 -7.07 -6.73
N SER A 311 0.67 -6.44 -5.69
CA SER A 311 -0.20 -5.28 -5.86
C SER A 311 0.55 -4.06 -6.43
N LEU A 312 1.82 -3.88 -6.07
CA LEU A 312 2.66 -2.84 -6.67
C LEU A 312 2.99 -3.16 -8.13
N MET A 313 3.39 -4.40 -8.43
CA MET A 313 3.70 -4.81 -9.79
C MET A 313 2.49 -4.66 -10.73
N ASP A 314 1.29 -5.10 -10.31
CA ASP A 314 0.04 -4.89 -11.05
C ASP A 314 -0.30 -3.39 -11.16
N LYS A 315 -0.20 -2.61 -10.08
CA LYS A 315 -0.45 -1.15 -10.14
C LYS A 315 0.43 -0.45 -11.18
N TYR A 316 1.70 -0.85 -11.28
CA TYR A 316 2.66 -0.26 -12.22
C TYR A 316 2.73 -1.02 -13.55
N GLN A 317 1.89 -2.04 -13.75
CA GLN A 317 1.79 -2.83 -14.99
C GLN A 317 3.15 -3.40 -15.43
N ILE A 318 3.85 -4.06 -14.50
CA ILE A 318 5.03 -4.89 -14.80
C ILE A 318 4.78 -6.31 -14.33
N GLY A 319 5.32 -7.30 -15.04
CA GLY A 319 5.04 -8.71 -14.73
C GLY A 319 3.62 -9.13 -15.17
N THR A 320 3.07 -8.46 -16.19
CA THR A 320 1.80 -8.84 -16.83
C THR A 320 1.87 -10.24 -17.44
N ASP A 321 0.71 -10.77 -17.86
CA ASP A 321 0.57 -12.12 -18.43
C ASP A 321 1.00 -13.22 -17.45
N ALA A 322 0.55 -13.11 -16.19
CA ALA A 322 0.81 -14.09 -15.13
C ALA A 322 2.31 -14.34 -14.81
N THR A 323 3.17 -13.32 -14.94
CA THR A 323 4.63 -13.46 -14.71
C THR A 323 5.13 -12.91 -13.37
N HIS A 324 4.24 -12.34 -12.53
CA HIS A 324 4.57 -11.85 -11.18
C HIS A 324 5.35 -12.87 -10.33
N ALA A 325 4.81 -14.08 -10.19
CA ALA A 325 5.41 -15.14 -9.38
C ALA A 325 6.85 -15.48 -9.80
N GLU A 326 7.15 -15.46 -11.11
CA GLU A 326 8.48 -15.77 -11.63
C GLU A 326 9.50 -14.69 -11.24
N HIS A 327 9.14 -13.42 -11.38
CA HIS A 327 10.03 -12.30 -11.06
C HIS A 327 10.27 -12.17 -9.56
N ILE A 328 9.24 -12.41 -8.74
CA ILE A 328 9.35 -12.44 -7.28
C ILE A 328 10.24 -13.60 -6.83
N GLU A 329 10.05 -14.80 -7.38
CA GLU A 329 10.91 -15.93 -7.08
C GLU A 329 12.36 -15.68 -7.50
N THR A 330 12.57 -15.00 -8.62
CA THR A 330 13.91 -14.71 -9.13
C THR A 330 14.69 -13.85 -8.14
N ILE A 331 14.10 -12.78 -7.58
CA ILE A 331 14.83 -11.94 -6.60
C ILE A 331 15.14 -12.70 -5.30
N LYS A 332 14.29 -13.65 -4.89
CA LYS A 332 14.54 -14.55 -3.73
C LYS A 332 15.69 -15.52 -4.03
N THR A 333 15.61 -16.25 -5.14
CA THR A 333 16.59 -17.26 -5.55
C THR A 333 17.98 -16.66 -5.79
N ARG A 334 18.04 -15.36 -6.09
CA ARG A 334 19.29 -14.61 -6.30
C ARG A 334 19.83 -13.96 -5.03
N GLU A 335 19.18 -14.18 -3.88
CA GLU A 335 19.60 -13.65 -2.58
C GLU A 335 19.69 -12.11 -2.59
N TYR A 336 18.82 -11.46 -3.37
CA TYR A 336 18.69 -9.99 -3.35
C TYR A 336 17.75 -9.53 -2.23
N VAL A 337 16.92 -10.45 -1.73
CA VAL A 337 15.98 -10.25 -0.66
C VAL A 337 15.94 -11.50 0.22
N ASP A 338 15.73 -11.28 1.52
CA ASP A 338 15.37 -12.29 2.50
C ASP A 338 13.90 -12.17 2.89
N ILE A 339 13.36 -13.23 3.50
CA ILE A 339 12.01 -13.25 4.04
C ILE A 339 12.06 -13.30 5.56
N VAL A 340 11.56 -12.24 6.20
CA VAL A 340 11.46 -12.13 7.66
C VAL A 340 10.01 -11.87 8.04
N ASN A 341 9.42 -12.76 8.84
CA ASN A 341 8.00 -12.69 9.25
C ASN A 341 7.04 -12.46 8.06
N ASP A 342 7.18 -13.27 7.01
CA ASP A 342 6.41 -13.19 5.74
C ASP A 342 6.55 -11.85 4.98
N ARG A 343 7.65 -11.11 5.20
CA ARG A 343 7.93 -9.84 4.54
C ARG A 343 9.30 -9.81 3.88
N PHE A 344 9.40 -9.09 2.77
CA PHE A 344 10.64 -8.88 2.05
C PHE A 344 11.54 -7.88 2.78
N LEU A 345 12.74 -8.33 3.11
CA LEU A 345 13.85 -7.51 3.56
C LEU A 345 14.91 -7.52 2.46
N PRO A 346 15.34 -6.37 1.89
CA PRO A 346 16.40 -6.39 0.90
C PRO A 346 17.72 -6.79 1.56
N THR A 347 18.52 -7.64 0.93
CA THR A 347 19.87 -7.95 1.44
C THR A 347 20.78 -6.75 1.26
N CYS A 348 21.90 -6.70 1.98
CA CYS A 348 22.92 -5.67 1.77
C CYS A 348 23.39 -5.61 0.31
N PHE A 349 23.48 -6.78 -0.32
CA PHE A 349 23.81 -6.90 -1.73
C PHE A 349 22.70 -6.34 -2.64
N GLY A 350 21.43 -6.71 -2.40
CA GLY A 350 20.29 -6.18 -3.15
C GLY A 350 20.17 -4.65 -3.03
N MET A 351 20.36 -4.10 -1.82
CA MET A 351 20.43 -2.66 -1.57
C MET A 351 21.55 -2.00 -2.38
N GLY A 352 22.77 -2.55 -2.30
CA GLY A 352 23.93 -2.03 -2.99
C GLY A 352 23.77 -2.01 -4.51
N LEU A 353 23.08 -3.00 -5.09
CA LEU A 353 22.75 -3.00 -6.51
C LEU A 353 21.81 -1.85 -6.88
N ILE A 354 20.64 -1.72 -6.23
CA ILE A 354 19.66 -0.67 -6.57
C ILE A 354 20.28 0.73 -6.37
N GLU A 355 20.89 0.97 -5.21
CA GLU A 355 21.49 2.28 -4.90
C GLU A 355 22.73 2.55 -5.76
N GLY A 356 23.47 1.51 -6.17
CA GLY A 356 24.60 1.61 -7.06
C GLY A 356 24.21 2.08 -8.46
N TYR A 357 23.18 1.48 -9.05
CA TYR A 357 22.64 1.92 -10.35
C TYR A 357 22.06 3.35 -10.26
N LYS A 358 21.31 3.65 -9.20
CA LYS A 358 20.78 5.01 -8.97
C LYS A 358 21.88 6.06 -8.84
N SER A 359 22.96 5.74 -8.13
CA SER A 359 24.12 6.63 -7.94
C SER A 359 24.92 6.90 -9.22
N MET A 360 24.64 6.19 -10.32
CA MET A 360 25.23 6.47 -11.63
C MET A 360 24.55 7.62 -12.37
N GLY A 361 23.60 8.34 -11.77
CA GLY A 361 22.85 9.41 -12.46
C GLY A 361 21.87 8.85 -13.49
N LEU A 362 21.31 7.68 -13.20
CA LEU A 362 20.21 7.04 -13.91
C LEU A 362 18.95 7.23 -13.05
N ASP A 363 18.52 8.48 -12.88
CA ASP A 363 17.48 8.90 -11.94
C ASP A 363 16.26 9.54 -12.61
N THR A 364 16.12 9.36 -13.93
CA THR A 364 14.93 9.75 -14.69
C THR A 364 14.00 8.57 -14.90
N ASP A 365 12.71 8.83 -15.13
CA ASP A 365 11.72 7.77 -15.42
C ASP A 365 12.13 6.88 -16.62
N GLU A 366 12.92 7.40 -17.55
CA GLU A 366 13.38 6.67 -18.74
C GLU A 366 14.67 5.86 -18.52
N SER A 367 15.40 6.11 -17.43
CA SER A 367 16.75 5.55 -17.22
C SER A 367 16.95 4.86 -15.88
N ASP A 368 16.12 5.15 -14.87
CA ASP A 368 16.15 4.49 -13.57
C ASP A 368 15.64 3.04 -13.71
N LEU A 369 16.60 2.12 -13.78
CA LEU A 369 16.32 0.69 -13.92
C LEU A 369 15.65 0.10 -12.66
N GLY A 370 15.81 0.75 -11.49
CA GLY A 370 15.14 0.37 -10.25
C GLY A 370 13.66 0.78 -10.23
N LYS A 371 13.22 1.64 -11.14
CA LYS A 371 11.84 2.06 -11.30
C LYS A 371 11.12 1.26 -12.39
N PRO A 372 9.80 1.04 -12.26
CA PRO A 372 9.06 0.14 -13.15
C PRO A 372 8.79 0.72 -14.54
N PHE A 373 9.00 2.01 -14.75
CA PHE A 373 8.46 2.74 -15.91
C PHE A 373 8.97 2.23 -17.26
N LEU A 374 10.28 2.01 -17.42
CA LEU A 374 10.85 1.49 -18.66
C LEU A 374 10.34 0.08 -18.98
N ARG A 375 10.07 -0.73 -17.95
CA ARG A 375 9.50 -2.07 -18.12
C ARG A 375 8.01 -2.02 -18.45
N ALA A 376 7.25 -1.15 -17.79
CA ALA A 376 5.84 -0.93 -18.06
C ALA A 376 5.62 -0.42 -19.50
N GLU A 377 6.49 0.49 -19.98
CA GLU A 377 6.49 0.92 -21.38
C GLU A 377 6.72 -0.27 -22.33
N LEU A 378 7.68 -1.14 -22.03
CA LEU A 378 7.93 -2.34 -22.84
C LEU A 378 6.70 -3.26 -22.88
N GLU A 379 6.10 -3.55 -21.72
CA GLU A 379 4.92 -4.43 -21.66
C GLU A 379 3.71 -3.83 -22.40
N SER A 380 3.49 -2.51 -22.27
CA SER A 380 2.44 -1.82 -23.02
C SER A 380 2.68 -1.87 -24.53
N GLU A 381 3.93 -1.78 -25.00
CA GLU A 381 4.26 -1.87 -26.42
C GLU A 381 4.10 -3.28 -26.97
N LEU A 382 4.29 -4.33 -26.15
CA LEU A 382 3.99 -5.70 -26.56
C LEU A 382 2.49 -5.90 -26.84
N VAL A 383 1.61 -5.21 -26.11
CA VAL A 383 0.17 -5.20 -26.42
C VAL A 383 -0.11 -4.58 -27.78
N ASN A 384 0.61 -3.51 -28.15
CA ASN A 384 0.47 -2.90 -29.48
C ASN A 384 0.82 -3.87 -30.62
N ILE A 385 1.69 -4.87 -30.39
CA ILE A 385 1.96 -5.93 -31.38
C ILE A 385 0.74 -6.84 -31.53
N ILE A 386 0.14 -7.26 -30.41
CA ILE A 386 -1.03 -8.15 -30.38
C ILE A 386 -2.22 -7.47 -31.09
N GLU A 387 -2.39 -6.17 -30.90
CA GLU A 387 -3.45 -5.38 -31.53
C GLU A 387 -3.14 -4.95 -32.97
N GLY A 388 -1.97 -5.30 -33.52
CA GLY A 388 -1.56 -4.93 -34.87
C GLY A 388 -1.23 -3.44 -35.06
N LYS A 389 -1.00 -2.69 -33.98
CA LYS A 389 -0.67 -1.26 -33.98
C LYS A 389 0.83 -0.99 -34.17
N SER A 390 1.70 -1.96 -33.96
CA SER A 390 3.15 -1.81 -34.09
C SER A 390 3.82 -3.12 -34.54
N THR A 391 4.95 -3.00 -35.25
CA THR A 391 5.72 -4.17 -35.68
C THR A 391 6.73 -4.60 -34.62
N LYS A 392 7.04 -5.90 -34.61
CA LYS A 392 8.06 -6.48 -33.73
C LYS A 392 9.42 -5.80 -33.93
N GLU A 393 9.80 -5.54 -35.18
CA GLU A 393 11.10 -4.98 -35.55
C GLU A 393 11.27 -3.57 -34.98
N ALA A 394 10.24 -2.72 -35.10
CA ALA A 394 10.27 -1.35 -34.57
C ALA A 394 10.41 -1.32 -33.04
N ILE A 395 9.70 -2.19 -32.34
CA ILE A 395 9.77 -2.29 -30.87
C ILE A 395 11.14 -2.82 -30.42
N ILE A 396 11.67 -3.84 -31.10
CA ILE A 396 13.03 -4.35 -30.82
C ILE A 396 14.05 -3.23 -31.00
N GLU A 397 14.02 -2.50 -32.11
CA GLU A 397 14.95 -1.41 -32.37
C GLU A 397 14.87 -0.32 -31.30
N LYS A 398 13.65 0.14 -30.97
CA LYS A 398 13.38 1.13 -29.93
C LYS A 398 14.01 0.74 -28.59
N PHE A 399 13.68 -0.44 -28.07
CA PHE A 399 14.15 -0.85 -26.74
C PHE A 399 15.62 -1.27 -26.72
N VAL A 400 16.14 -1.90 -27.78
CA VAL A 400 17.57 -2.18 -27.88
C VAL A 400 18.38 -0.88 -27.85
N ASN A 401 17.93 0.17 -28.55
CA ASN A 401 18.60 1.47 -28.53
C ASN A 401 18.54 2.13 -27.14
N LYS A 402 17.36 2.15 -26.49
CA LYS A 402 17.21 2.67 -25.11
C LYS A 402 18.15 1.95 -24.13
N TYR A 403 18.08 0.62 -24.09
CA TYR A 403 18.92 -0.18 -23.19
C TYR A 403 20.41 -0.12 -23.53
N ARG A 404 20.80 0.09 -24.80
CA ARG A 404 22.20 0.30 -25.19
C ARG A 404 22.75 1.58 -24.59
N ASN A 405 22.00 2.68 -24.66
CA ASN A 405 22.42 3.96 -24.10
C ASN A 405 22.60 3.86 -22.57
N ILE A 406 21.64 3.22 -21.89
CA ILE A 406 21.74 2.97 -20.45
C ILE A 406 22.95 2.07 -20.14
N PHE A 407 23.13 0.98 -20.89
CA PHE A 407 24.26 0.06 -20.69
C PHE A 407 25.61 0.76 -20.82
N ASN A 408 25.79 1.63 -21.83
CA ASN A 408 27.04 2.39 -22.00
C ASN A 408 27.31 3.27 -20.78
N CYS A 409 26.29 3.99 -20.29
CA CYS A 409 26.41 4.80 -19.07
C CYS A 409 26.82 3.95 -17.86
N VAL A 410 26.16 2.79 -17.66
CA VAL A 410 26.50 1.85 -16.58
C VAL A 410 27.91 1.32 -16.72
N PHE A 411 28.35 0.99 -17.94
CA PHE A 411 29.68 0.45 -18.20
C PHE A 411 30.79 1.47 -17.92
N ASP A 412 30.57 2.73 -18.30
CA ASP A 412 31.52 3.83 -18.07
C ASP A 412 31.60 4.24 -16.59
N ARG A 413 30.54 3.96 -15.82
CA ARG A 413 30.39 4.32 -14.41
C ARG A 413 30.45 3.12 -13.47
N LYS A 414 30.85 1.93 -13.94
CA LYS A 414 30.84 0.67 -13.16
C LYS A 414 31.61 0.73 -11.83
N GLN A 415 32.62 1.58 -11.72
CA GLN A 415 33.35 1.86 -10.47
C GLN A 415 32.43 2.38 -9.36
N ILE A 416 31.37 3.13 -9.70
CA ILE A 416 30.35 3.59 -8.75
C ILE A 416 29.55 2.40 -8.23
N LEU A 417 29.17 1.44 -9.10
CA LEU A 417 28.50 0.20 -8.67
C LEU A 417 29.35 -0.55 -7.66
N LYS A 418 30.64 -0.74 -7.98
CA LYS A 418 31.58 -1.41 -7.09
C LYS A 418 31.64 -0.72 -5.74
N ALA A 419 31.95 0.58 -5.72
CA ALA A 419 32.11 1.33 -4.48
C ALA A 419 30.83 1.32 -3.61
N THR A 420 29.66 1.45 -4.24
CA THR A 420 28.38 1.40 -3.51
C THR A 420 28.11 -0.01 -2.97
N VAL A 421 28.31 -1.06 -3.77
CA VAL A 421 28.13 -2.45 -3.30
C VAL A 421 29.11 -2.79 -2.18
N GLU A 422 30.39 -2.43 -2.29
CA GLU A 422 31.39 -2.62 -1.24
C GLU A 422 30.97 -1.92 0.06
N LYS A 423 30.55 -0.65 -0.03
CA LYS A 423 30.03 0.11 1.12
C LYS A 423 28.90 -0.63 1.83
N TYR A 424 27.89 -1.10 1.10
CA TYR A 424 26.77 -1.84 1.68
C TYR A 424 27.19 -3.23 2.21
N LEU A 425 28.24 -3.86 1.68
CA LEU A 425 28.76 -5.12 2.24
C LEU A 425 29.70 -4.91 3.44
N GLU A 426 30.22 -3.71 3.65
CA GLU A 426 31.11 -3.36 4.76
C GLU A 426 30.35 -2.79 5.96
N GLU A 427 29.47 -1.81 5.73
CA GLU A 427 28.69 -1.12 6.78
C GLU A 427 27.83 -2.08 7.62
N PHE A 428 27.52 -3.25 7.07
CA PHE A 428 26.58 -4.20 7.66
C PHE A 428 27.27 -5.43 8.27
N ASN A 429 28.54 -5.69 7.96
CA ASN A 429 29.33 -6.74 8.61
C ASN A 429 29.93 -6.30 9.96
N GLY A 430 29.88 -5.01 10.31
CA GLY A 430 30.36 -4.50 11.59
C GLY A 430 29.42 -4.75 12.79
N ASN A 431 28.24 -5.33 12.54
CA ASN A 431 27.26 -5.74 13.56
C ASN A 431 27.04 -7.26 13.45
N ASP A 432 27.91 -8.05 14.09
CA ASP A 432 27.94 -9.51 13.97
C ASP A 432 26.57 -10.21 14.17
N ASN A 433 26.27 -11.11 13.22
CA ASN A 433 25.24 -12.16 13.19
C ASN A 433 23.84 -11.87 12.60
N GLN A 434 23.69 -11.02 11.58
CA GLN A 434 22.58 -11.12 10.61
C GLN A 434 23.04 -10.67 9.21
N ASP A 435 22.97 -11.53 8.18
CA ASP A 435 23.26 -11.19 6.76
C ASP A 435 22.22 -10.24 6.11
N GLY A 436 21.52 -9.44 6.92
CA GLY A 436 20.50 -8.50 6.49
C GLY A 436 20.78 -7.08 6.99
N PRO A 437 20.17 -6.06 6.38
CA PRO A 437 20.23 -4.71 6.91
C PRO A 437 19.66 -4.67 8.34
N PRO A 438 20.12 -3.76 9.23
CA PRO A 438 19.78 -3.84 10.64
C PRO A 438 18.26 -3.84 10.78
N SER A 439 17.80 -4.73 11.67
CA SER A 439 16.39 -4.87 11.99
C SER A 439 15.77 -3.47 12.19
N PRO A 440 14.66 -3.16 11.50
CA PRO A 440 13.85 -1.98 11.79
C PRO A 440 13.68 -1.78 13.30
N PRO A 441 13.62 -0.54 13.82
CA PRO A 441 13.20 -0.31 15.21
C PRO A 441 11.91 -1.10 15.46
N GLY A 442 11.98 -2.02 16.43
CA GLY A 442 11.08 -3.16 16.50
C GLY A 442 9.60 -2.79 16.53
N ASN A 443 8.83 -3.44 15.66
CA ASN A 443 7.40 -3.65 15.85
C ASN A 443 7.20 -4.65 17.01
N ASN A 444 7.45 -4.21 18.24
CA ASN A 444 7.09 -4.99 19.43
C ASN A 444 5.61 -4.74 19.75
N PRO A 445 4.76 -5.80 19.83
CA PRO A 445 3.44 -5.66 20.44
C PRO A 445 3.62 -5.30 21.91
N ARG A 446 3.06 -4.15 22.32
CA ARG A 446 2.81 -3.68 23.69
C ARG A 446 3.51 -4.48 24.79
N ARG A 447 4.65 -3.99 25.28
CA ARG A 447 5.15 -4.38 26.60
C ARG A 447 4.22 -3.77 27.64
N SER A 448 3.50 -4.63 28.35
CA SER A 448 2.69 -4.29 29.51
C SER A 448 3.54 -3.58 30.56
N ILE A 449 3.04 -2.45 31.05
CA ILE A 449 3.61 -1.69 32.17
C ILE A 449 3.49 -2.58 33.43
N PRO A 450 4.59 -2.91 34.14
CA PRO A 450 4.49 -3.59 35.42
C PRO A 450 3.98 -2.60 36.48
N LYS A 451 2.90 -2.98 37.17
CA LYS A 451 2.48 -2.39 38.44
C LYS A 451 3.47 -2.79 39.54
N ASN A 452 4.03 -1.80 40.23
CA ASN A 452 4.47 -1.84 41.64
C ASN A 452 5.24 -0.54 41.91
N SER A 453 5.33 0.04 43.09
CA SER A 453 4.70 -0.07 44.40
C SER A 453 5.40 1.04 45.19
N GLN A 454 4.71 1.73 46.10
CA GLN A 454 5.36 2.69 47.01
C GLN A 454 6.53 2.02 47.78
N PRO A 455 7.53 2.81 48.22
CA PRO A 455 7.50 3.21 49.62
C PRO A 455 7.94 4.65 49.91
N THR A 456 7.43 5.12 51.04
CA THR A 456 7.64 6.37 51.77
C THR A 456 9.08 6.56 52.30
N LYS A 457 9.61 7.81 52.30
CA LYS A 457 9.92 8.65 53.50
C LYS A 457 10.86 9.86 53.23
N LYS A 458 10.34 11.04 53.61
CA LYS A 458 10.90 12.24 54.32
C LYS A 458 12.22 12.94 53.92
N ILE A 459 12.03 14.20 53.49
CA ILE A 459 12.51 15.51 54.04
C ILE A 459 14.01 15.71 54.38
N GLY A 460 14.59 16.78 53.80
CA GLY A 460 15.74 17.52 54.32
C GLY A 460 16.13 18.71 53.40
N ASP A 461 16.00 19.93 53.92
CA ASP A 461 16.31 21.23 53.29
C ASP A 461 17.78 21.40 52.87
N CYS A 462 18.08 22.36 51.97
CA CYS A 462 18.91 23.55 52.26
C CYS A 462 19.51 24.24 51.00
N LEU A 463 19.04 25.47 50.75
CA LEU A 463 19.76 26.69 50.34
C LEU A 463 20.56 26.82 49.01
N THR A 464 20.01 27.73 48.19
CA THR A 464 20.61 28.93 47.56
C THR A 464 21.96 28.86 46.83
N LYS A 465 21.94 29.37 45.58
CA LYS A 465 22.84 30.45 45.11
C LYS A 465 22.27 31.08 43.82
N LYS A 466 21.82 32.34 43.95
CA LYS A 466 21.69 33.29 42.83
C LYS A 466 23.09 33.84 42.52
N ALA A 467 23.40 33.98 41.23
CA ALA A 467 24.37 34.95 40.75
C ALA A 467 23.78 35.68 39.53
N THR A 468 23.58 36.98 39.75
CA THR A 468 23.19 38.06 38.85
C THR A 468 24.33 38.53 37.96
N THR A 469 24.02 39.01 36.74
CA THR A 469 24.52 40.29 36.16
C THR A 469 23.76 40.56 34.84
N ASN A 470 22.88 41.57 34.76
CA ASN A 470 23.09 43.01 34.43
C ASN A 470 23.28 43.33 32.93
N ARG A 471 22.27 43.92 32.27
CA ARG A 471 22.22 45.34 31.85
C ARG A 471 20.96 45.71 31.01
N LYS A 472 20.42 46.91 31.31
CA LYS A 472 19.33 47.70 30.70
C LYS A 472 19.80 48.43 29.39
N PRO A 473 19.04 49.37 28.78
CA PRO A 473 17.72 49.28 28.11
C PRO A 473 17.68 49.97 26.70
N THR A 474 16.60 49.68 25.94
CA THR A 474 15.92 50.50 24.91
C THR A 474 16.66 51.03 23.67
N LYS A 475 16.09 50.75 22.48
CA LYS A 475 15.62 51.79 21.54
C LYS A 475 14.63 51.21 20.52
N ASN A 476 13.47 51.86 20.42
CA ASN A 476 12.50 51.75 19.33
C ASN A 476 13.17 52.05 17.99
N HIS A 477 13.04 51.15 17.02
CA HIS A 477 13.02 51.51 15.60
C HIS A 477 12.15 50.52 14.83
N ASN A 478 11.05 51.05 14.31
CA ASN A 478 10.28 50.44 13.25
C ASN A 478 11.04 50.70 11.94
N PRO A 479 11.34 49.66 11.13
CA PRO A 479 11.09 49.85 9.71
C PRO A 479 10.47 48.62 9.04
N LYS A 480 9.44 48.95 8.26
CA LYS A 480 8.89 48.26 7.10
C LYS A 480 9.88 47.40 6.30
N ASN A 481 9.32 46.37 5.67
CA ASN A 481 9.80 45.68 4.48
C ASN A 481 11.16 44.96 4.59
N ASN A 482 11.11 43.63 4.75
CA ASN A 482 12.06 42.78 4.04
C ASN A 482 11.38 41.49 3.58
N LYS A 483 10.83 41.55 2.37
CA LYS A 483 10.58 40.37 1.54
C LYS A 483 11.94 39.73 1.25
N THR A 484 12.27 38.63 1.92
CA THR A 484 13.28 37.70 1.42
C THR A 484 12.78 37.15 0.08
N LYS A 485 13.49 37.51 -0.99
CA LYS A 485 13.27 37.08 -2.37
C LYS A 485 13.23 35.54 -2.45
N ALA A 486 12.03 34.97 -2.53
CA ALA A 486 11.85 33.65 -3.11
C ALA A 486 12.32 33.72 -4.58
N ARG A 487 13.14 32.76 -5.03
CA ARG A 487 13.53 32.65 -6.44
C ARG A 487 12.26 32.58 -7.29
N GLU A 488 12.05 33.55 -8.20
CA GLU A 488 10.91 33.53 -9.14
C GLU A 488 11.04 32.31 -10.06
N ARG A 489 10.07 31.38 -10.02
CA ARG A 489 10.02 30.25 -10.95
C ARG A 489 9.61 30.75 -12.33
N MET A 490 10.37 30.37 -13.35
CA MET A 490 10.12 30.77 -14.73
C MET A 490 9.36 29.69 -15.48
N CYS A 491 8.35 30.09 -16.26
CA CYS A 491 7.64 29.22 -17.18
C CYS A 491 8.49 28.90 -18.42
N ALA A 492 8.12 27.87 -19.17
CA ALA A 492 8.71 27.55 -20.48
C ALA A 492 8.54 28.66 -21.54
N CYS A 493 7.63 29.63 -21.32
CA CYS A 493 7.49 30.84 -22.14
C CYS A 493 8.33 32.04 -21.63
N ASN A 494 9.32 31.82 -20.75
CA ASN A 494 10.19 32.85 -20.16
C ASN A 494 9.46 33.99 -19.45
N LYS A 495 8.29 33.71 -18.87
CA LYS A 495 7.56 34.63 -17.97
C LYS A 495 7.52 34.08 -16.54
N PRO A 496 7.44 34.94 -15.50
CA PRO A 496 7.27 34.48 -14.13
C PRO A 496 5.99 33.66 -13.97
N ALA A 497 6.09 32.52 -13.29
CA ALA A 497 4.95 31.67 -12.96
C ALA A 497 4.09 32.30 -11.86
N LYS A 498 2.77 32.23 -12.00
CA LYS A 498 1.83 32.67 -10.96
C LYS A 498 1.78 31.62 -9.84
N TYR A 499 1.76 32.08 -8.60
CA TYR A 499 1.63 31.26 -7.41
C TYR A 499 0.17 31.28 -6.91
N ALA A 500 -0.43 30.10 -6.70
CA ALA A 500 -1.85 29.99 -6.32
C ALA A 500 -2.12 28.74 -5.48
N ALA A 501 -3.23 28.76 -4.72
CA ALA A 501 -3.74 27.61 -3.98
C ALA A 501 -4.89 26.92 -4.73
N VAL A 502 -5.01 25.61 -4.59
CA VAL A 502 -6.15 24.82 -5.08
C VAL A 502 -7.36 25.12 -4.18
N LYS A 503 -8.46 25.56 -4.81
CA LYS A 503 -9.66 26.03 -4.08
C LYS A 503 -10.69 24.93 -3.80
N THR A 504 -10.68 23.84 -4.55
CA THR A 504 -11.65 22.73 -4.43
C THR A 504 -11.05 21.41 -4.91
N GLY A 505 -11.48 20.30 -4.31
CA GLY A 505 -11.12 18.93 -4.73
C GLY A 505 -10.05 18.27 -3.86
N GLN A 506 -9.54 17.10 -4.28
CA GLN A 506 -8.66 16.23 -3.48
C GLN A 506 -7.31 16.87 -3.06
N ASN A 507 -6.92 17.99 -3.68
CA ASN A 507 -5.71 18.75 -3.38
C ASN A 507 -6.00 20.15 -2.81
N GLU A 508 -7.22 20.41 -2.33
CA GLU A 508 -7.61 21.70 -1.74
C GLU A 508 -6.64 22.14 -0.64
N GLY A 509 -6.24 23.41 -0.69
CA GLY A 509 -5.24 23.99 0.22
C GLY A 509 -3.78 23.79 -0.19
N LYS A 510 -3.47 22.95 -1.19
CA LYS A 510 -2.10 22.86 -1.74
C LYS A 510 -1.77 24.03 -2.66
N TYR A 511 -0.52 24.46 -2.64
CA TYR A 511 -0.01 25.55 -3.46
C TYR A 511 0.77 25.06 -4.68
N TYR A 512 0.63 25.77 -5.80
CA TYR A 512 1.26 25.44 -7.08
C TYR A 512 1.70 26.70 -7.83
N TYR A 513 2.65 26.51 -8.75
CA TYR A 513 3.06 27.47 -9.76
C TYR A 513 2.46 27.08 -11.10
N ALA A 514 1.90 28.05 -11.84
CA ALA A 514 1.35 27.82 -13.17
C ALA A 514 1.66 28.97 -14.14
N CYS A 515 1.42 28.75 -15.43
CA CYS A 515 1.58 29.82 -16.42
C CYS A 515 0.59 30.98 -16.19
N SER A 516 1.12 32.20 -16.31
CA SER A 516 0.40 33.46 -16.11
C SER A 516 -0.42 33.90 -17.34
N ASN A 517 -0.15 33.33 -18.53
CA ASN A 517 -0.89 33.63 -19.74
C ASN A 517 -2.32 33.01 -19.70
N PRO A 518 -3.29 33.60 -20.42
CA PRO A 518 -4.61 32.99 -20.67
C PRO A 518 -4.51 31.58 -21.26
N ARG A 519 -5.57 30.78 -21.10
CA ARG A 519 -5.59 29.34 -21.47
C ARG A 519 -5.19 29.08 -22.92
N GLU A 520 -5.53 29.99 -23.83
CA GLU A 520 -5.24 29.90 -25.28
C GLU A 520 -3.76 30.14 -25.63
N THR A 521 -3.03 30.87 -24.78
CA THR A 521 -1.61 31.26 -25.01
C THR A 521 -0.68 30.77 -23.90
N SER A 522 -1.16 29.85 -23.07
CA SER A 522 -0.43 29.24 -21.96
C SER A 522 0.56 28.19 -22.46
N CYS A 523 1.79 28.22 -21.94
CA CYS A 523 2.78 27.16 -22.19
C CYS A 523 2.53 25.89 -21.37
N LYS A 524 1.39 25.80 -20.66
CA LYS A 524 0.99 24.67 -19.81
C LYS A 524 1.96 24.32 -18.68
N TYR A 525 2.91 25.21 -18.36
CA TYR A 525 3.79 25.06 -17.20
C TYR A 525 2.97 24.94 -15.91
N PHE A 526 3.27 23.91 -15.13
CA PHE A 526 2.68 23.60 -13.85
C PHE A 526 3.71 22.88 -12.98
N SER A 527 3.78 23.21 -11.70
CA SER A 527 4.67 22.57 -10.72
C SER A 527 4.10 22.81 -9.32
N TRP A 528 4.10 21.80 -8.46
CA TRP A 528 3.71 22.01 -7.06
C TRP A 528 4.79 22.79 -6.32
N GLU A 529 4.42 23.52 -5.27
CA GLU A 529 5.39 24.28 -4.46
C GLU A 529 6.54 23.40 -3.95
N ASN A 530 6.25 22.14 -3.62
CA ASN A 530 7.23 21.18 -3.09
C ASN A 530 8.00 20.41 -4.16
N ASP A 531 7.65 20.55 -5.44
CA ASP A 531 8.45 20.00 -6.53
C ASP A 531 9.66 20.93 -6.70
N LYS A 532 10.87 20.41 -6.46
CA LYS A 532 12.12 21.16 -6.62
C LYS A 532 12.54 21.26 -8.08
#